data_AF-A0A7F5R6X9-F1
#
_entry.id   AF-A0A7F5R6X9-F1
#
_cell.length_a   1.000
_cell.length_b   1.000
_cell.length_c   1.000
_cell.angle_alpha   90.00
_cell.angle_beta   90.00
_cell.angle_gamma   90.00
#
_symmetry.space_group_name_H-M   'P 1'
#
loop_
_entity.id
_entity.type
_entity.pdbx_description
1 polymer ?
#
loop_
_entity_poly.entity_id
_entity_poly.type
_entity_poly.pdbx_seq_one_letter_code
_entity_poly.pdbx_strand_id
1 'polypeptide(L)'
;MGREQIYSQPFSLDGSRLSFQILPRIALMTSASMVFKISFVIFLGFVTLPLIVMRYMNRLVLAGKMSKPIIRRGCLQIWIRKLWILSTVDRLFYPLICYCIYLPVGPWSVGYLVEDHLGAIFAWGILVNGNFLPGSFTYAYGFVQLATFQFPLILILANGVDNRLRNLILRPGKTKTIWDLIGLHLPFVMLLSIQLLMAYFFLLAYGYLAFFLGPLRTWSIVLALVLWCQTLQLPEKCTRDAANVWFTTAESELSQTSLNDYTEPAS
;
A
#
# COMPACT_ATOMS: atom_id res chain seq x y z
N MET A 1 -36.32 -7.88 41.19
CA MET A 1 -36.77 -7.98 39.77
C MET A 1 -35.59 -8.39 38.92
N GLY A 2 -35.40 -9.70 38.73
CA GLY A 2 -34.36 -10.26 37.86
C GLY A 2 -34.92 -10.45 36.46
N ARG A 3 -34.23 -9.94 35.44
CA ARG A 3 -34.65 -10.02 34.04
C ARG A 3 -34.00 -11.25 33.42
N GLU A 4 -34.66 -12.41 33.47
CA GLU A 4 -34.22 -13.59 32.74
C GLU A 4 -34.46 -13.38 31.24
N GLN A 5 -33.41 -13.56 30.44
CA GLN A 5 -33.52 -13.64 28.98
C GLN A 5 -33.33 -15.09 28.56
N ILE A 6 -34.41 -15.68 28.04
CA ILE A 6 -34.42 -17.04 27.52
C ILE A 6 -33.99 -16.98 26.05
N TYR A 7 -32.85 -17.56 25.72
CA TYR A 7 -32.35 -17.71 24.35
C TYR A 7 -32.53 -19.17 23.90
N SER A 8 -33.44 -19.42 22.97
CA SER A 8 -33.63 -20.75 22.38
C SER A 8 -32.65 -20.97 21.24
N GLN A 9 -31.73 -21.93 21.40
CA GLN A 9 -30.86 -22.41 20.32
C GLN A 9 -31.30 -23.81 19.87
N PRO A 10 -31.48 -24.07 18.56
CA PRO A 10 -31.89 -25.37 18.07
C PRO A 10 -30.72 -26.37 18.14
N PHE A 11 -30.91 -27.45 18.91
CA PHE A 11 -29.99 -28.59 18.98
C PHE A 11 -30.66 -29.83 18.39
N SER A 12 -29.90 -30.61 17.61
CA SER A 12 -30.33 -31.88 17.03
C SER A 12 -29.85 -33.02 17.92
N LEU A 13 -30.78 -33.78 18.52
CA LEU A 13 -30.49 -34.98 19.30
C LEU A 13 -30.45 -36.26 18.44
N ASP A 14 -31.06 -36.22 17.25
CA ASP A 14 -31.23 -37.39 16.36
C ASP A 14 -30.18 -37.49 15.24
N GLY A 15 -29.11 -36.68 15.28
CA GLY A 15 -28.06 -36.68 14.26
C GLY A 15 -28.48 -36.12 12.89
N SER A 16 -29.70 -35.59 12.77
CA SER A 16 -30.20 -34.93 11.57
C SER A 16 -29.51 -33.56 11.38
N ARG A 17 -29.17 -33.22 10.13
CA ARG A 17 -28.44 -31.98 9.80
C ARG A 17 -29.36 -30.77 9.97
N LEU A 18 -29.02 -29.89 10.93
CA LEU A 18 -29.65 -28.58 11.10
C LEU A 18 -29.54 -27.76 9.81
N SER A 19 -30.67 -27.32 9.26
CA SER A 19 -30.75 -26.49 8.05
C SER A 19 -30.43 -25.03 8.37
N PHE A 20 -29.16 -24.75 8.63
CA PHE A 20 -28.70 -23.36 8.73
C PHE A 20 -28.78 -22.67 7.37
N GLN A 21 -29.22 -21.40 7.36
CA GLN A 21 -29.07 -20.52 6.19
C GLN A 21 -27.60 -20.45 5.76
N ILE A 22 -27.34 -20.11 4.49
CA ILE A 22 -26.01 -20.17 3.88
C ILE A 22 -24.98 -19.35 4.68
N LEU A 23 -25.35 -18.18 5.22
CA LEU A 23 -24.46 -17.32 6.02
C LEU A 23 -24.00 -17.95 7.34
N PRO A 24 -24.88 -18.41 8.25
CA PRO A 24 -24.45 -19.07 9.48
C PRO A 24 -23.66 -20.34 9.19
N ARG A 25 -23.95 -21.07 8.11
CA ARG A 25 -23.16 -22.24 7.67
C ARG A 25 -21.75 -21.85 7.22
N ILE A 26 -21.60 -20.76 6.46
CA ILE A 26 -20.28 -20.22 6.08
C ILE A 26 -19.54 -19.71 7.33
N ALA A 27 -20.22 -19.00 8.23
CA ALA A 27 -19.61 -18.51 9.47
C ALA A 27 -19.16 -19.65 10.40
N LEU A 28 -19.94 -20.74 10.50
CA LEU A 28 -19.59 -21.92 11.31
C LEU A 28 -18.45 -22.75 10.69
N MET A 29 -18.37 -22.80 9.36
CA MET A 29 -17.34 -23.56 8.64
C MET A 29 -16.04 -22.79 8.40
N THR A 30 -16.05 -21.45 8.49
CA THR A 30 -14.87 -20.63 8.24
C THR A 30 -14.11 -20.38 9.53
N SER A 31 -12.92 -20.94 9.66
CA SER A 31 -12.01 -20.57 10.74
C SER A 31 -11.57 -19.10 10.58
N ALA A 32 -11.68 -18.28 11.63
CA ALA A 32 -11.22 -16.88 11.60
C ALA A 32 -9.77 -16.76 11.10
N SER A 33 -8.95 -17.77 11.40
CA SER A 33 -7.60 -17.97 10.87
C SER A 33 -7.50 -17.97 9.35
N MET A 34 -8.41 -18.65 8.66
CA MET A 34 -8.43 -18.69 7.20
C MET A 34 -8.82 -17.33 6.62
N VAL A 35 -9.77 -16.63 7.25
CA VAL A 35 -10.15 -15.27 6.84
C VAL A 35 -8.96 -14.33 6.88
N PHE A 36 -8.21 -14.31 7.99
CA PHE A 36 -7.05 -13.42 8.13
C PHE A 36 -5.92 -13.74 7.14
N LYS A 37 -5.68 -15.02 6.86
CA LYS A 37 -4.71 -15.44 5.84
C LYS A 37 -5.11 -14.95 4.45
N ILE A 38 -6.35 -15.22 4.06
CA ILE A 38 -6.88 -14.85 2.74
C ILE A 38 -6.90 -13.32 2.59
N SER A 39 -7.36 -12.59 3.60
CA SER A 39 -7.40 -11.12 3.55
C SER A 39 -5.99 -10.52 3.43
N PHE A 40 -5.02 -11.05 4.17
CA PHE A 40 -3.62 -10.63 4.06
C PHE A 40 -3.07 -10.86 2.64
N VAL A 41 -3.24 -12.06 2.07
CA VAL A 41 -2.72 -12.40 0.74
C VAL A 41 -3.41 -11.59 -0.37
N ILE A 42 -4.74 -11.47 -0.32
CA ILE A 42 -5.50 -10.67 -1.29
C ILE A 42 -5.05 -9.22 -1.24
N PHE A 43 -4.92 -8.64 -0.04
CA PHE A 43 -4.55 -7.24 0.10
C PHE A 43 -3.09 -6.99 -0.26
N LEU A 44 -2.18 -7.92 0.06
CA LEU A 44 -0.78 -7.88 -0.39
C LEU A 44 -0.70 -7.89 -1.93
N GLY A 45 -1.47 -8.78 -2.57
CA GLY A 45 -1.59 -8.83 -4.03
C GLY A 45 -2.18 -7.54 -4.59
N PHE A 46 -3.25 -7.02 -3.99
CA PHE A 46 -3.89 -5.77 -4.40
C PHE A 46 -2.95 -4.57 -4.32
N VAL A 47 -2.06 -4.51 -3.33
CA VAL A 47 -1.08 -3.42 -3.19
C VAL A 47 0.11 -3.61 -4.15
N THR A 48 0.57 -4.85 -4.34
CA THR A 48 1.83 -5.13 -5.05
C THR A 48 1.64 -5.28 -6.56
N LEU A 49 0.58 -5.99 -6.99
CA LEU A 49 0.33 -6.29 -8.40
C LEU A 49 0.16 -5.05 -9.28
N PRO A 50 -0.59 -4.00 -8.89
CA PRO A 50 -0.72 -2.81 -9.70
C PRO A 50 0.64 -2.15 -9.98
N LEU A 51 1.54 -2.09 -8.99
CA LEU A 51 2.88 -1.51 -9.19
C LEU A 51 3.70 -2.31 -10.21
N ILE A 52 3.66 -3.64 -10.13
CA ILE A 52 4.38 -4.53 -11.06
C ILE A 52 3.79 -4.43 -12.46
N VAL A 53 2.47 -4.48 -12.59
CA VAL A 53 1.77 -4.40 -13.88
C VAL A 53 2.07 -3.07 -14.56
N MET A 54 1.99 -1.94 -13.84
CA MET A 54 2.29 -0.63 -14.41
C MET A 54 3.75 -0.54 -14.89
N ARG A 55 4.70 -1.11 -14.14
CA ARG A 55 6.11 -1.16 -14.55
C ARG A 55 6.30 -2.01 -15.81
N TYR A 56 5.63 -3.15 -15.90
CA TYR A 56 5.68 -4.00 -17.08
C TYR A 56 5.09 -3.30 -18.31
N MET A 57 3.92 -2.65 -18.16
CA MET A 57 3.32 -1.85 -19.22
C MET A 57 4.24 -0.71 -19.66
N ASN A 58 4.90 -0.01 -18.73
CA ASN A 58 5.86 1.04 -19.06
C ASN A 58 7.01 0.52 -19.95
N ARG A 59 7.56 -0.66 -19.63
CA ARG A 59 8.61 -1.30 -20.44
C ARG A 59 8.11 -1.66 -21.85
N LEU A 60 6.87 -2.12 -21.98
CA LEU A 60 6.28 -2.47 -23.28
C LEU A 60 6.02 -1.25 -24.16
N VAL A 61 5.54 -0.14 -23.56
CA VAL A 61 5.34 1.13 -24.27
C VAL A 61 6.68 1.71 -24.74
N LEU A 62 7.71 1.69 -23.89
CA LEU A 62 9.08 2.10 -24.25
C LEU A 62 9.68 1.24 -25.36
N ALA A 63 9.33 -0.06 -25.42
CA ALA A 63 9.77 -0.97 -26.48
C ALA A 63 8.96 -0.83 -27.79
N GLY A 64 8.00 0.10 -27.87
CA GLY A 64 7.15 0.33 -29.03
C GLY A 64 6.15 -0.80 -29.33
N LYS A 65 6.00 -1.76 -28.40
CA LYS A 65 5.14 -2.95 -28.59
C LYS A 65 3.69 -2.72 -28.19
N MET A 66 3.38 -1.62 -27.51
CA MET A 66 2.04 -1.32 -27.01
C MET A 66 1.78 0.19 -27.00
N SER A 67 0.58 0.61 -27.43
CA SER A 67 0.12 1.99 -27.27
C SER A 67 -0.28 2.26 -25.81
N LYS A 68 -0.15 3.52 -25.38
CA LYS A 68 -0.57 3.97 -24.05
C LYS A 68 -2.01 3.54 -23.78
N PRO A 69 -2.30 2.93 -22.62
CA PRO A 69 -3.67 2.52 -22.32
C PRO A 69 -4.56 3.74 -22.22
N ILE A 70 -5.51 3.84 -23.14
CA ILE A 70 -6.52 4.89 -23.17
C ILE A 70 -7.63 4.48 -22.20
N ILE A 71 -7.48 4.86 -20.94
CA ILE A 71 -8.47 4.61 -19.89
C ILE A 71 -9.48 5.77 -19.86
N ARG A 72 -10.76 5.42 -19.71
CA ARG A 72 -11.90 6.37 -19.67
C ARG A 72 -11.69 7.46 -18.61
N ARG A 73 -11.98 8.72 -18.98
CA ARG A 73 -11.74 9.92 -18.14
C ARG A 73 -12.40 9.77 -16.76
N GLY A 74 -11.61 9.89 -15.68
CA GLY A 74 -12.10 9.82 -14.29
C GLY A 74 -11.00 9.83 -13.21
N CYS A 75 -11.40 9.76 -11.94
CA CYS A 75 -10.47 9.73 -10.78
C CYS A 75 -9.48 8.55 -10.86
N LEU A 76 -9.94 7.39 -11.32
CA LEU A 76 -9.10 6.20 -11.51
C LEU A 76 -7.95 6.46 -12.51
N GLN A 77 -8.19 7.19 -13.60
CA GLN A 77 -7.15 7.52 -14.56
C GLN A 77 -6.05 8.39 -13.94
N ILE A 78 -6.43 9.33 -13.05
CA ILE A 78 -5.48 10.18 -12.33
C ILE A 78 -4.59 9.32 -11.43
N TRP A 79 -5.18 8.41 -10.65
CA TRP A 79 -4.42 7.52 -9.77
C TRP A 79 -3.57 6.50 -10.53
N ILE A 80 -4.08 5.95 -11.62
CA ILE A 80 -3.32 5.07 -12.50
C ILE A 80 -2.11 5.79 -13.07
N ARG A 81 -2.25 7.04 -13.53
CA ARG A 81 -1.10 7.85 -13.97
C ARG A 81 -0.10 8.05 -12.84
N LYS A 82 -0.56 8.44 -11.65
CA LYS A 82 0.32 8.67 -10.48
C LYS A 82 1.10 7.40 -10.11
N LEU A 83 0.42 6.26 -10.05
CA LEU A 83 1.04 4.96 -9.77
C LEU A 83 1.99 4.52 -10.87
N TRP A 84 1.66 4.79 -12.14
CA TRP A 84 2.55 4.53 -13.27
C TRP A 84 3.86 5.29 -13.14
N ILE A 85 3.77 6.61 -12.90
CA ILE A 85 4.96 7.45 -12.74
C ILE A 85 5.81 6.95 -11.56
N LEU A 86 5.17 6.60 -10.42
CA LEU A 86 5.87 6.02 -9.27
C LEU A 86 6.60 4.72 -9.65
N SER A 87 5.97 3.85 -10.44
CA SER A 87 6.54 2.55 -10.85
C SER A 87 7.75 2.65 -11.78
N THR A 88 7.88 3.77 -12.51
CA THR A 88 9.03 4.08 -13.37
C THR A 88 10.26 4.50 -12.58
N VAL A 89 10.09 5.05 -11.37
CA VAL A 89 11.20 5.54 -10.56
C VAL A 89 11.81 4.39 -9.75
N ASP A 90 12.90 3.81 -10.26
CA ASP A 90 13.59 2.66 -9.65
C ASP A 90 13.89 2.82 -8.17
N ARG A 91 14.40 3.99 -7.76
CA ARG A 91 14.77 4.28 -6.37
C ARG A 91 13.60 4.14 -5.38
N LEU A 92 12.37 4.41 -5.84
CA LEU A 92 11.17 4.28 -5.01
C LEU A 92 10.53 2.90 -5.19
N PHE A 93 10.55 2.37 -6.40
CA PHE A 93 9.93 1.08 -6.72
C PHE A 93 10.60 -0.09 -5.98
N TYR A 94 11.93 -0.21 -6.02
CA TYR A 94 12.61 -1.37 -5.44
C TYR A 94 12.38 -1.49 -3.94
N PRO A 95 12.56 -0.43 -3.11
CA PRO A 95 12.32 -0.57 -1.67
C PRO A 95 10.85 -0.85 -1.34
N LEU A 96 9.89 -0.33 -2.10
CA LEU A 96 8.46 -0.63 -1.91
C LEU A 96 8.14 -2.12 -2.18
N ILE A 97 8.65 -2.68 -3.27
CA ILE A 97 8.45 -4.11 -3.59
C ILE A 97 9.21 -5.01 -2.62
N CYS A 98 10.45 -4.66 -2.27
CA CYS A 98 11.22 -5.38 -1.26
C CYS A 98 10.46 -5.44 0.07
N TYR A 99 9.84 -4.34 0.50
CA TYR A 99 9.02 -4.32 1.71
C TYR A 99 7.77 -5.21 1.59
N CYS A 100 7.08 -5.20 0.45
CA CYS A 100 5.96 -6.12 0.20
C CYS A 100 6.36 -7.59 0.22
N ILE A 101 7.53 -7.94 -0.33
CA ILE A 101 8.06 -9.32 -0.31
C ILE A 101 8.55 -9.70 1.09
N TYR A 102 9.11 -8.75 1.82
CA TYR A 102 9.59 -8.95 3.18
C TYR A 102 8.46 -9.27 4.16
N LEU A 103 7.28 -8.66 3.98
CA LEU A 103 6.10 -8.89 4.82
C LEU A 103 5.69 -10.37 4.99
N PRO A 104 5.55 -11.20 3.95
CA PRO A 104 5.26 -12.62 4.13
C PRO A 104 6.47 -13.44 4.61
N VAL A 105 7.71 -12.99 4.34
CA VAL A 105 8.94 -13.73 4.68
C VAL A 105 9.33 -13.56 6.16
N GLY A 106 9.31 -12.33 6.69
CA GLY A 106 9.75 -12.00 8.05
C GLY A 106 11.28 -12.06 8.23
N PRO A 107 11.79 -11.98 9.48
CA PRO A 107 11.11 -11.88 10.77
C PRO A 107 10.65 -10.45 11.08
N TRP A 108 9.38 -10.25 11.46
CA TRP A 108 8.81 -8.92 11.73
C TRP A 108 9.40 -8.24 12.96
N SER A 109 9.67 -9.04 13.98
CA SER A 109 10.32 -8.59 15.21
C SER A 109 10.97 -9.78 15.90
N VAL A 110 12.11 -9.53 16.55
CA VAL A 110 12.82 -10.49 17.39
C VAL A 110 12.95 -9.90 18.78
N GLY A 111 12.49 -10.61 19.81
CA GLY A 111 12.45 -10.08 21.16
C GLY A 111 12.13 -11.12 22.23
N TYR A 112 12.16 -10.69 23.50
CA TYR A 112 11.70 -11.50 24.63
C TYR A 112 10.17 -11.51 24.66
N LEU A 113 9.56 -12.63 24.26
CA LEU A 113 8.10 -12.75 24.11
C LEU A 113 7.42 -13.31 25.35
N VAL A 114 8.11 -14.11 26.15
CA VAL A 114 7.62 -14.73 27.39
C VAL A 114 8.73 -14.71 28.41
N GLU A 115 8.63 -13.82 29.40
CA GLU A 115 9.46 -13.54 30.60
C GLU A 115 11.00 -13.72 30.51
N ASP A 116 11.55 -14.76 29.85
CA ASP A 116 12.98 -14.96 29.54
C ASP A 116 13.28 -15.62 28.17
N HIS A 117 12.28 -15.88 27.33
CA HIS A 117 12.45 -16.62 26.08
C HIS A 117 12.51 -15.70 24.87
N LEU A 118 13.63 -15.80 24.13
CA LEU A 118 13.80 -15.12 22.86
C LEU A 118 12.95 -15.80 21.79
N GLY A 119 12.17 -15.01 21.06
CA GLY A 119 11.41 -15.48 19.92
C GLY A 119 11.39 -14.49 18.77
N ALA A 120 10.95 -14.97 17.62
CA ALA A 120 10.82 -14.22 16.40
C ALA A 120 9.38 -14.31 15.88
N ILE A 121 8.80 -13.16 15.57
CA ILE A 121 7.44 -13.04 15.04
C ILE A 121 7.52 -13.06 13.52
N PHE A 122 6.75 -13.93 12.88
CA PHE A 122 6.59 -14.01 11.44
C PHE A 122 5.11 -13.83 11.06
N ALA A 123 4.84 -13.62 9.77
CA ALA A 123 3.46 -13.58 9.26
C ALA A 123 2.70 -14.88 9.57
N TRP A 124 3.39 -16.02 9.43
CA TRP A 124 2.85 -17.36 9.57
C TRP A 124 2.84 -17.90 11.01
N GLY A 125 3.45 -17.20 11.96
CA GLY A 125 3.39 -17.54 13.38
C GLY A 125 4.57 -17.03 14.17
N ILE A 126 4.70 -17.52 15.40
CA ILE A 126 5.74 -17.08 16.34
C ILE A 126 6.64 -18.28 16.63
N LEU A 127 7.94 -18.07 16.49
CA LEU A 127 8.96 -19.06 16.84
C LEU A 127 9.54 -18.69 18.20
N VAL A 128 9.42 -19.55 19.21
CA VAL A 128 9.96 -19.33 20.56
C VAL A 128 10.80 -20.53 20.95
N ASN A 129 12.10 -20.31 21.24
CA ASN A 129 13.02 -21.40 21.66
C ASN A 129 13.00 -22.65 20.76
N GLY A 130 12.84 -22.48 19.44
CA GLY A 130 12.77 -23.59 18.48
C GLY A 130 11.40 -24.26 18.35
N ASN A 131 10.42 -23.88 19.18
CA ASN A 131 9.03 -24.35 19.08
C ASN A 131 8.20 -23.37 18.25
N PHE A 132 7.42 -23.92 17.32
CA PHE A 132 6.57 -23.14 16.43
C PHE A 132 5.14 -23.04 16.96
N LEU A 133 4.68 -21.80 17.17
CA LEU A 133 3.31 -21.48 17.54
C LEU A 133 2.57 -20.91 16.32
N PRO A 134 1.59 -21.65 15.75
CA PRO A 134 0.87 -21.18 14.58
C PRO A 134 0.07 -19.91 14.90
N GLY A 135 0.44 -18.80 14.25
CA GLY A 135 -0.18 -17.50 14.44
C GLY A 135 -1.23 -17.23 13.38
N SER A 136 -2.48 -17.07 13.81
CA SER A 136 -3.55 -16.59 12.92
C SER A 136 -3.73 -15.07 13.03
N PHE A 137 -3.50 -14.54 14.24
CA PHE A 137 -3.56 -13.10 14.54
C PHE A 137 -2.39 -12.32 13.93
N THR A 138 -1.25 -12.97 13.67
CA THR A 138 -0.12 -12.36 12.96
C THR A 138 -0.53 -11.93 11.55
N TYR A 139 -1.32 -12.73 10.83
CA TYR A 139 -1.86 -12.31 9.52
C TYR A 139 -2.78 -11.09 9.62
N ALA A 140 -3.63 -11.02 10.64
CA ALA A 140 -4.47 -9.85 10.88
C ALA A 140 -3.62 -8.60 11.12
N TYR A 141 -2.55 -8.72 11.90
CA TYR A 141 -1.59 -7.64 12.11
C TYR A 141 -0.89 -7.21 10.82
N GLY A 142 -0.45 -8.16 9.99
CA GLY A 142 0.13 -7.87 8.68
C GLY A 142 -0.85 -7.16 7.74
N PHE A 143 -2.13 -7.53 7.79
CA PHE A 143 -3.18 -6.85 7.03
C PHE A 143 -3.35 -5.40 7.51
N VAL A 144 -3.43 -5.17 8.83
CA VAL A 144 -3.49 -3.81 9.39
C VAL A 144 -2.24 -3.02 9.00
N GLN A 145 -1.06 -3.62 9.04
CA GLN A 145 0.18 -2.98 8.59
C GLN A 145 0.11 -2.59 7.11
N LEU A 146 -0.36 -3.48 6.22
CA LEU A 146 -0.53 -3.15 4.81
C LEU A 146 -1.55 -2.02 4.60
N ALA A 147 -2.70 -2.07 5.28
CA ALA A 147 -3.80 -1.14 5.09
C ALA A 147 -3.51 0.25 5.68
N THR A 148 -2.84 0.31 6.82
CA THR A 148 -2.56 1.57 7.54
C THR A 148 -1.21 2.18 7.21
N PHE A 149 -0.25 1.39 6.73
CA PHE A 149 1.08 1.87 6.37
C PHE A 149 1.33 1.82 4.87
N GLN A 150 1.38 0.61 4.31
CA GLN A 150 1.93 0.40 2.97
C GLN A 150 1.06 1.05 1.89
N PHE A 151 -0.26 0.82 1.96
CA PHE A 151 -1.20 1.36 1.00
C PHE A 151 -1.22 2.90 1.03
N PRO A 152 -1.40 3.58 2.19
CA PRO A 152 -1.31 5.04 2.26
C PRO A 152 0.04 5.58 1.82
N LEU A 153 1.15 4.93 2.20
CA LEU A 153 2.50 5.35 1.80
C LEU A 153 2.65 5.39 0.28
N ILE A 154 2.19 4.35 -0.42
CA ILE A 154 2.24 4.29 -1.89
C ILE A 154 1.43 5.43 -2.51
N LEU A 155 0.22 5.71 -2.00
CA LEU A 155 -0.61 6.81 -2.51
C LEU A 155 0.04 8.18 -2.29
N ILE A 156 0.62 8.40 -1.11
CA ILE A 156 1.30 9.65 -0.74
C ILE A 156 2.54 9.86 -1.62
N LEU A 157 3.37 8.83 -1.79
CA LEU A 157 4.54 8.88 -2.68
C LEU A 157 4.13 9.11 -4.14
N ALA A 158 3.10 8.42 -4.63
CA ALA A 158 2.59 8.60 -5.99
C ALA A 158 2.11 10.05 -6.21
N ASN A 159 1.43 10.64 -5.23
CA ASN A 159 1.02 12.05 -5.27
C ASN A 159 2.23 13.00 -5.24
N GLY A 160 3.24 12.70 -4.41
CA GLY A 160 4.44 13.51 -4.29
C GLY A 160 5.28 13.53 -5.56
N VAL A 161 5.45 12.36 -6.20
CA VAL A 161 6.18 12.25 -7.47
C VAL A 161 5.42 12.96 -8.61
N ASP A 162 4.10 12.80 -8.71
CA ASP A 162 3.29 13.50 -9.74
C ASP A 162 3.32 15.02 -9.53
N ASN A 163 3.21 15.50 -8.27
CA ASN A 163 3.35 16.93 -7.99
C ASN A 163 4.76 17.44 -8.36
N ARG A 164 5.82 16.70 -8.03
CA ARG A 164 7.19 17.07 -8.41
C ARG A 164 7.36 17.14 -9.92
N LEU A 165 6.87 16.13 -10.64
CA LEU A 165 6.93 16.06 -12.10
C LEU A 165 6.20 17.23 -12.77
N ARG A 166 4.98 17.54 -12.32
CA ARG A 166 4.20 18.68 -12.81
C ARG A 166 4.91 20.01 -12.58
N ASN A 167 5.54 20.19 -11.42
CA ASN A 167 6.27 21.41 -11.11
C ASN A 167 7.52 21.58 -12.00
N LEU A 168 8.21 20.48 -12.35
CA LEU A 168 9.36 20.54 -13.25
C LEU A 168 8.96 20.84 -14.70
N ILE A 169 7.86 20.26 -15.20
CA ILE A 169 7.49 20.33 -16.62
C ILE A 169 6.53 21.48 -16.94
N LEU A 170 5.43 21.60 -16.18
CA LEU A 170 4.33 22.52 -16.50
C LEU A 170 4.52 23.91 -15.88
N ARG A 171 5.27 24.01 -14.78
CA ARG A 171 5.40 25.25 -14.00
C ARG A 171 6.82 25.48 -13.46
N PRO A 172 7.84 25.46 -14.33
CA PRO A 172 9.19 25.78 -13.88
C PRO A 172 9.19 27.18 -13.23
N GLY A 173 9.62 27.26 -11.96
CA GLY A 173 9.77 28.54 -11.24
C GLY A 173 8.51 29.13 -10.59
N LYS A 174 7.34 28.49 -10.64
CA LYS A 174 6.16 29.00 -9.90
C LYS A 174 6.30 28.69 -8.40
N THR A 175 6.25 29.72 -7.56
CA THR A 175 6.30 29.58 -6.10
C THR A 175 5.09 28.80 -5.60
N LYS A 176 5.33 27.77 -4.76
CA LYS A 176 4.25 26.99 -4.17
C LYS A 176 3.49 27.82 -3.14
N THR A 177 2.16 27.77 -3.19
CA THR A 177 1.33 28.30 -2.12
C THR A 177 1.53 27.45 -0.86
N ILE A 178 1.47 28.07 0.31
CA ILE A 178 1.60 27.38 1.61
C ILE A 178 0.59 26.22 1.71
N TRP A 179 -0.63 26.40 1.19
CA TRP A 179 -1.66 25.36 1.14
C TRP A 179 -1.29 24.14 0.29
N ASP A 180 -0.56 24.32 -0.82
CA ASP A 180 -0.08 23.21 -1.65
C ASP A 180 1.03 22.43 -0.93
N LEU A 181 1.88 23.15 -0.19
CA LEU A 181 2.91 22.54 0.64
C LEU A 181 2.29 21.75 1.81
N ILE A 182 1.31 22.33 2.50
CA ILE A 182 0.58 21.65 3.58
C ILE A 182 -0.15 20.43 3.03
N GLY A 183 -0.89 20.55 1.91
CA GLY A 183 -1.59 19.42 1.30
C GLY A 183 -0.67 18.27 0.86
N LEU A 184 0.60 18.57 0.57
CA LEU A 184 1.62 17.59 0.21
C LEU A 184 2.23 16.89 1.45
N HIS A 185 2.61 17.65 2.48
CA HIS A 185 3.33 17.13 3.64
C HIS A 185 2.41 16.60 4.75
N LEU A 186 1.21 17.18 4.91
CA LEU A 186 0.27 16.82 5.98
C LEU A 186 -0.11 15.32 5.96
N PRO A 187 -0.47 14.70 4.82
CA PRO A 187 -0.81 13.29 4.79
C PRO A 187 0.38 12.39 5.21
N PHE A 188 1.60 12.78 4.84
CA PHE A 188 2.81 12.05 5.21
C PHE A 188 3.09 12.14 6.71
N VAL A 189 2.95 13.33 7.30
CA VAL A 189 3.10 13.53 8.75
C VAL A 189 2.04 12.76 9.52
N MET A 190 0.77 12.79 9.07
CA MET A 190 -0.30 12.00 9.68
C MET A 190 0.01 10.49 9.65
N LEU A 191 0.48 9.98 8.51
CA LEU A 191 0.89 8.59 8.38
C LEU A 191 2.02 8.22 9.36
N LEU A 192 3.05 9.06 9.46
CA LEU A 192 4.16 8.85 10.39
C LEU A 192 3.69 8.86 11.84
N SER A 193 2.81 9.78 12.23
CA SER A 193 2.26 9.85 13.58
C SER A 193 1.50 8.57 13.95
N ILE A 194 0.70 8.01 13.04
CA ILE A 194 -0.01 6.74 13.26
C ILE A 194 1.00 5.59 13.44
N GLN A 195 2.07 5.55 12.65
CA GLN A 195 3.10 4.52 12.80
C GLN A 195 3.88 4.64 14.10
N LEU A 196 4.24 5.87 14.51
CA LEU A 196 4.92 6.11 15.78
C LEU A 196 4.04 5.68 16.96
N LEU A 197 2.74 5.99 16.91
CA LEU A 197 1.79 5.55 17.93
C LEU A 197 1.71 4.03 18.01
N MET A 198 1.59 3.35 16.87
CA MET A 198 1.56 1.88 16.83
C MET A 198 2.87 1.24 17.29
N ALA A 199 4.01 1.84 16.92
CA ALA A 199 5.32 1.39 17.38
C ALA A 199 5.51 1.61 18.89
N TYR A 200 4.95 2.69 19.45
CA TYR A 200 4.91 2.93 20.89
C TYR A 200 4.08 1.89 21.64
N PHE A 201 2.88 1.55 21.15
CA PHE A 201 2.10 0.45 21.73
C PHE A 201 2.82 -0.89 21.65
N PHE A 202 3.54 -1.13 20.54
CA PHE A 202 4.34 -2.34 20.39
C PHE A 202 5.52 -2.39 21.39
N LEU A 203 6.19 -1.25 21.61
CA LEU A 203 7.23 -1.12 22.63
C LEU A 203 6.68 -1.43 24.03
N LEU A 204 5.50 -0.93 24.36
CA LEU A 204 4.87 -1.17 25.66
C LEU A 204 4.51 -2.65 25.86
N ALA A 205 4.13 -3.35 24.78
CA ALA A 205 3.71 -4.74 24.83
C ALA A 205 4.88 -5.75 24.80
N TYR A 206 5.96 -5.46 24.07
CA TYR A 206 7.04 -6.42 23.78
C TYR A 206 8.44 -5.95 24.23
N GLY A 207 8.54 -4.75 24.79
CA GLY A 207 9.79 -4.19 25.32
C GLY A 207 10.76 -3.68 24.26
N TYR A 208 11.88 -3.11 24.73
CA TYR A 208 12.87 -2.40 23.91
C TYR A 208 13.56 -3.31 22.88
N LEU A 209 13.84 -4.56 23.22
CA LEU A 209 14.53 -5.49 22.32
C LEU A 209 13.69 -5.72 21.04
N ALA A 210 12.40 -6.06 21.21
CA ALA A 210 11.47 -6.27 20.11
C ALA A 210 11.26 -5.01 19.25
N PHE A 211 11.32 -3.85 19.88
CA PHE A 211 11.20 -2.57 19.19
C PHE A 211 12.39 -2.27 18.28
N PHE A 212 13.62 -2.39 18.78
CA PHE A 212 14.84 -2.15 17.98
C PHE A 212 15.06 -3.24 16.93
N LEU A 213 14.85 -4.50 17.29
CA LEU A 213 14.89 -5.65 16.37
C LEU A 213 13.51 -5.91 15.74
N GLY A 214 12.74 -4.85 15.51
CA GLY A 214 11.45 -4.89 14.83
C GLY A 214 11.49 -4.23 13.46
N PRO A 215 12.17 -4.81 12.44
CA PRO A 215 12.29 -4.17 11.13
C PRO A 215 10.92 -3.81 10.52
N LEU A 216 9.86 -4.54 10.86
CA LEU A 216 8.53 -4.22 10.37
C LEU A 216 8.03 -2.84 10.84
N ARG A 217 8.42 -2.38 12.04
CA ARG A 217 7.92 -1.13 12.63
C ARG A 217 8.94 -0.01 12.60
N THR A 218 10.11 -0.22 13.20
CA THR A 218 11.11 0.85 13.31
C THR A 218 11.76 1.12 11.96
N TRP A 219 12.12 0.08 11.20
CA TRP A 219 12.73 0.28 9.90
C TRP A 219 11.73 0.75 8.84
N SER A 220 10.44 0.44 8.98
CA SER A 220 9.43 0.99 8.07
C SER A 220 9.29 2.51 8.23
N ILE A 221 9.41 3.05 9.45
CA ILE A 221 9.48 4.51 9.67
C ILE A 221 10.70 5.12 8.98
N VAL A 222 11.88 4.51 9.16
CA VAL A 222 13.12 4.96 8.49
C VAL A 222 12.97 4.89 6.96
N LEU A 223 12.42 3.79 6.45
CA LEU A 223 12.16 3.60 5.03
C LEU A 223 11.21 4.68 4.49
N ALA A 224 10.11 4.98 5.19
CA ALA A 224 9.18 6.04 4.78
C ALA A 224 9.85 7.41 4.72
N LEU A 225 10.70 7.75 5.70
CA LEU A 225 11.47 9.00 5.71
C LEU A 225 12.44 9.08 4.53
N VAL A 226 13.20 8.00 4.29
CA VAL A 226 14.16 7.93 3.18
C VAL A 226 13.43 8.05 1.84
N LEU A 227 12.34 7.31 1.65
CA LEU A 227 11.53 7.37 0.42
C LEU A 227 10.95 8.77 0.20
N TRP A 228 10.45 9.41 1.26
CA TRP A 228 9.94 10.77 1.17
C TRP A 228 11.03 11.79 0.81
N CYS A 229 12.19 11.73 1.45
CA CYS A 229 13.34 12.55 1.09
C CYS A 229 13.74 12.34 -0.38
N GLN A 230 13.75 11.10 -0.85
CA GLN A 230 14.03 10.79 -2.26
C GLN A 230 12.98 11.38 -3.21
N THR A 231 11.68 11.35 -2.85
CA THR A 231 10.62 11.99 -3.63
C THR A 231 10.82 13.50 -3.74
N LEU A 232 11.30 14.16 -2.68
CA LEU A 232 11.58 15.60 -2.69
C LEU A 232 12.86 15.97 -3.46
N GLN A 233 13.86 15.08 -3.47
CA GLN A 233 15.15 15.29 -4.12
C GLN A 233 15.25 14.64 -5.50
N LEU A 234 14.11 14.26 -6.10
CA LEU A 234 14.11 13.46 -7.31
C LEU A 234 14.80 14.18 -8.49
N PRO A 235 15.88 13.61 -9.07
CA PRO A 235 16.62 14.26 -10.15
C PRO A 235 15.85 14.18 -11.47
N GLU A 236 15.94 15.24 -12.27
CA GLU A 236 15.19 15.40 -13.53
C GLU A 236 15.42 14.26 -14.54
N LYS A 237 16.61 13.65 -14.51
CA LYS A 237 16.98 12.53 -15.37
C LYS A 237 16.08 11.30 -15.17
N CYS A 238 15.71 10.99 -13.92
CA CYS A 238 14.85 9.84 -13.61
C CYS A 238 13.37 10.10 -13.96
N THR A 239 12.97 11.36 -14.00
CA THR A 239 11.61 11.76 -14.37
C THR A 239 11.41 11.91 -15.87
N ARG A 240 12.49 11.98 -16.66
CA ARG A 240 12.44 12.26 -18.10
C ARG A 240 11.75 11.17 -18.90
N ASP A 241 11.96 9.90 -18.55
CA ASP A 241 11.31 8.78 -19.25
C ASP A 241 9.79 8.79 -19.01
N ALA A 242 9.35 9.04 -17.78
CA ALA A 242 7.94 9.22 -17.47
C ALA A 242 7.37 10.49 -18.12
N ALA A 243 8.16 11.56 -18.19
CA ALA A 243 7.78 12.81 -18.83
C ALA A 243 7.53 12.62 -20.33
N ASN A 244 8.42 11.92 -21.02
CA ASN A 244 8.37 11.69 -22.45
C ASN A 244 7.11 10.90 -22.87
N VAL A 245 6.65 9.97 -22.03
CA VAL A 245 5.45 9.17 -22.30
C VAL A 245 4.15 9.95 -22.07
N TRP A 246 4.15 10.90 -21.12
CA TRP A 246 2.91 11.55 -20.67
C TRP A 246 2.72 12.99 -21.17
N PHE A 247 3.81 13.75 -21.40
CA PHE A 247 3.73 15.17 -21.75
C PHE A 247 4.07 15.47 -23.21
N THR A 248 4.93 14.70 -23.88
CA THR A 248 5.21 14.89 -25.32
C THR A 248 3.97 14.68 -26.18
N THR A 249 3.07 13.78 -25.78
CA THR A 249 1.78 13.56 -26.48
C THR A 249 0.76 14.66 -26.21
N ALA A 250 0.80 15.28 -25.02
CA ALA A 250 -0.12 16.36 -24.67
C ALA A 250 0.16 17.62 -25.52
N GLU A 251 1.42 17.88 -25.84
CA GLU A 251 1.82 18.98 -26.73
C GLU A 251 1.36 18.72 -28.17
N SER A 252 1.46 17.47 -28.67
CA SER A 252 0.91 17.11 -30.00
C SER A 252 -0.63 17.18 -30.06
N GLU A 253 -1.34 16.80 -28.99
CA GLU A 253 -2.81 16.91 -28.93
C GLU A 253 -3.27 18.37 -28.84
N LEU A 254 -2.55 19.23 -28.10
CA LEU A 254 -2.85 20.66 -28.02
C LEU A 254 -2.59 21.36 -29.36
N SER A 255 -1.48 21.04 -30.04
CA SER A 255 -1.16 21.59 -31.36
C SER A 255 -2.14 21.15 -32.45
N GLN A 256 -2.62 19.89 -32.42
CA GLN A 256 -3.64 19.41 -33.36
C GLN A 256 -5.01 20.03 -33.09
N THR A 257 -5.38 20.25 -31.83
CA THR A 257 -6.65 20.91 -31.48
C THR A 257 -6.63 22.38 -31.91
N SER A 258 -5.52 23.09 -31.71
CA SER A 258 -5.38 24.47 -32.22
C SER A 258 -5.38 24.54 -33.74
N LEU A 259 -4.83 23.55 -34.44
CA LEU A 259 -4.81 23.54 -35.91
C LEU A 259 -6.19 23.27 -36.51
N ASN A 260 -6.99 22.40 -35.88
CA ASN A 260 -8.33 22.08 -36.34
C ASN A 260 -9.33 23.25 -36.16
N ASP A 261 -9.15 24.08 -35.12
CA ASP A 261 -9.95 25.27 -34.83
C ASP A 261 -9.77 26.39 -35.89
N TYR A 262 -8.66 26.37 -36.64
CA TYR A 262 -8.43 27.29 -37.77
C TYR A 262 -8.98 26.76 -39.11
N THR A 263 -9.43 25.50 -39.19
CA THR A 263 -9.85 24.84 -40.44
C THR A 263 -11.35 24.62 -40.59
N GLU A 264 -12.20 25.08 -39.66
CA GLU A 264 -13.65 25.16 -39.87
C GLU A 264 -14.04 26.56 -40.39
N PRO A 265 -14.19 26.75 -41.72
CA PRO A 265 -14.94 27.90 -42.22
C PRO A 265 -16.44 27.68 -41.93
N ALA A 266 -17.06 28.66 -41.28
CA ALA A 266 -18.50 28.74 -41.14
C ALA A 266 -19.15 28.64 -42.53
N SER A 267 -19.88 27.55 -42.76
CA SER A 267 -20.79 27.35 -43.89
C SER A 267 -22.22 27.29 -43.38
#